data_AF-A0A9W7EU39-F1
#
_entry.id   AF-A0A9W7EU39-F1
#
_cell.length_a   1.000
_cell.length_b   1.000
_cell.length_c   1.000
_cell.angle_alpha   90.00
_cell.angle_beta   90.00
_cell.angle_gamma   90.00
#
_symmetry.space_group_name_H-M   'P 1'
#
loop_
_entity.id
_entity.type
_entity.pdbx_description
1 polymer ?
#
loop_
_entity_poly.entity_id
_entity_poly.type
_entity_poly.pdbx_seq_one_letter_code
_entity_poly.pdbx_strand_id
1 'polypeptide(L)'
;MNSFDEYHGEKNRQRMKQEAEDELVNSSVDDGKDVGEKSTIASKLNNGKSIAADNNSTPAVFCIPTKDSPAPTTSSTSDPNNSSTMNKNVNDKGKLMELFEVQLLVLSCIGLDILFSIAELIMTYNTESFLPLSTHMSLLRAIQSFTGFTLFFFLLEICTLMITFKGEFFVHVGYLLDTVIVATCIFCEIDGWGKEIRMLNFLRVWRLIRLVQSMMSEVRNEHEDTKSVLRLEQSKVKEAVAEKAILQDSLKRELEARRRVETMLRGYKDEVETLSEALKIAAIDVAEAAQQQLMEDDGVFLDDEDDEFFDDGSEGKKKKSQGNTFVVNSDGTFEKK
;
A
#
# COMPACT_ATOMS: atom_id res chain seq x y z
N MET A 1 -27.07 -29.37 20.11
CA MET A 1 -26.17 -28.68 19.16
C MET A 1 -26.45 -27.18 19.00
N ASN A 2 -27.66 -26.65 19.27
CA ASN A 2 -27.96 -25.22 19.02
C ASN A 2 -27.54 -24.21 20.10
N SER A 3 -27.07 -24.66 21.28
CA SER A 3 -26.74 -23.73 22.38
C SER A 3 -25.32 -23.14 22.29
N PHE A 4 -24.45 -23.71 21.44
CA PHE A 4 -23.06 -23.25 21.33
C PHE A 4 -22.92 -22.07 20.34
N ASP A 5 -23.74 -22.05 19.28
CA ASP A 5 -23.75 -20.95 18.30
C ASP A 5 -24.37 -19.67 18.86
N GLU A 6 -25.34 -19.79 19.76
CA GLU A 6 -25.98 -18.63 20.42
C GLU A 6 -25.01 -17.88 21.35
N TYR A 7 -24.13 -18.63 22.04
CA TYR A 7 -23.12 -18.04 22.94
C TYR A 7 -22.03 -17.26 22.18
N HIS A 8 -21.63 -17.74 20.99
CA HIS A 8 -20.67 -17.02 20.15
C HIS A 8 -21.28 -15.76 19.52
N GLY A 9 -22.57 -15.76 19.23
CA GLY A 9 -23.30 -14.59 18.71
C GLY A 9 -23.36 -13.43 19.71
N GLU A 10 -23.63 -13.70 20.99
CA GLU A 10 -23.70 -12.65 22.01
C GLU A 10 -22.33 -12.02 22.31
N LYS A 11 -21.25 -12.84 22.33
CA LYS A 11 -19.89 -12.34 22.57
C LYS A 11 -19.44 -11.37 21.46
N ASN A 12 -19.82 -11.62 20.21
CA ASN A 12 -19.51 -10.73 19.10
C ASN A 12 -20.31 -9.42 19.14
N ARG A 13 -21.57 -9.44 19.60
CA ARG A 13 -22.36 -8.21 19.81
C ARG A 13 -21.79 -7.33 20.92
N GLN A 14 -21.27 -7.93 21.99
CA GLN A 14 -20.66 -7.17 23.07
C GLN A 14 -19.35 -6.49 22.63
N ARG A 15 -18.53 -7.17 21.82
CA ARG A 15 -17.31 -6.57 21.25
C ARG A 15 -17.61 -5.38 20.33
N MET A 16 -18.61 -5.49 19.46
CA MET A 16 -18.97 -4.36 18.59
C MET A 16 -19.51 -3.15 19.36
N LYS A 17 -20.22 -3.36 20.47
CA LYS A 17 -20.66 -2.25 21.33
C LYS A 17 -19.48 -1.55 22.00
N GLN A 18 -18.48 -2.32 22.42
CA GLN A 18 -17.29 -1.79 23.09
C GLN A 18 -16.38 -1.01 22.12
N GLU A 19 -16.19 -1.50 20.89
CA GLU A 19 -15.45 -0.75 19.85
C GLU A 19 -16.16 0.56 19.46
N ALA A 20 -17.49 0.58 19.40
CA ALA A 20 -18.24 1.81 19.09
C ALA A 20 -18.16 2.87 20.20
N GLU A 21 -18.07 2.45 21.47
CA GLU A 21 -17.88 3.38 22.60
C GLU A 21 -16.45 3.95 22.62
N ASP A 22 -15.43 3.15 22.28
CA ASP A 22 -14.04 3.60 22.22
C ASP A 22 -13.79 4.60 21.06
N GLU A 23 -14.48 4.45 19.91
CA GLU A 23 -14.42 5.43 18.81
C GLU A 23 -15.02 6.79 19.18
N LEU A 24 -16.09 6.82 20.00
CA LEU A 24 -16.70 8.08 20.45
C LEU A 24 -15.81 8.83 21.46
N VAL A 25 -15.07 8.11 22.30
CA VAL A 25 -14.17 8.73 23.28
C VAL A 25 -12.95 9.36 22.60
N ASN A 26 -12.34 8.69 21.61
CA ASN A 26 -11.18 9.21 20.88
C ASN A 26 -11.51 10.38 19.95
N SER A 27 -12.75 10.51 19.49
CA SER A 27 -13.21 11.62 18.65
C SER A 27 -13.30 12.96 19.41
N SER A 28 -13.48 12.94 20.74
CA SER A 28 -13.69 14.18 21.53
C SER A 28 -12.41 14.90 22.00
N VAL A 29 -11.22 14.35 21.72
CA VAL A 29 -9.95 14.85 22.30
C VAL A 29 -9.19 15.83 21.39
N ASP A 30 -9.61 16.04 20.13
CA ASP A 30 -8.79 16.75 19.13
C ASP A 30 -9.17 18.21 18.82
N ASP A 31 -10.08 18.84 19.58
CA ASP A 31 -10.54 20.23 19.35
C ASP A 31 -9.96 21.28 20.32
N GLY A 32 -8.88 20.96 21.03
CA GLY A 32 -8.48 21.71 22.24
C GLY A 32 -7.04 22.19 22.33
N LYS A 33 -6.35 22.57 21.24
CA LYS A 33 -4.99 23.15 21.39
C LYS A 33 -4.50 24.03 20.23
N ASP A 34 -5.09 25.20 20.04
CA ASP A 34 -4.42 26.26 19.29
C ASP A 34 -4.82 27.67 19.74
N VAL A 35 -4.30 28.11 20.89
CA VAL A 35 -4.18 29.55 21.21
C VAL A 35 -2.93 29.77 22.05
N GLY A 36 -1.93 30.42 21.46
CA GLY A 36 -1.04 31.31 22.19
C GLY A 36 0.45 31.07 22.01
N GLU A 37 1.04 31.66 20.97
CA GLU A 37 2.30 32.40 21.12
C GLU A 37 2.54 33.32 19.91
N LYS A 38 2.10 34.57 20.05
CA LYS A 38 2.69 35.70 19.33
C LYS A 38 3.70 36.37 20.26
N SER A 39 4.75 36.89 19.64
CA SER A 39 5.65 37.94 20.12
C SER A 39 6.90 37.48 20.85
N THR A 40 8.01 37.34 20.11
CA THR A 40 9.24 38.05 20.50
C THR A 40 10.25 38.22 19.34
N ILE A 41 10.63 39.49 19.13
CA ILE A 41 11.95 40.00 18.66
C ILE A 41 12.27 39.97 17.16
N ALA A 42 11.92 41.08 16.51
CA ALA A 42 12.80 41.75 15.57
C ALA A 42 13.97 42.42 16.31
N SER A 43 15.22 42.10 15.97
CA SER A 43 16.38 43.01 15.95
C SER A 43 17.71 42.23 15.85
N LYS A 44 18.42 42.38 14.73
CA LYS A 44 19.90 42.49 14.57
C LYS A 44 20.21 42.37 13.07
N LEU A 45 20.35 43.50 12.35
CA LEU A 45 21.64 44.15 12.06
C LEU A 45 22.71 43.12 11.66
N ASN A 46 22.92 42.97 10.35
CA ASN A 46 23.93 43.70 9.59
C ASN A 46 25.35 43.22 9.94
N ASN A 47 25.89 42.36 9.08
CA ASN A 47 27.32 42.34 8.84
C ASN A 47 27.58 41.88 7.40
N GLY A 48 28.02 42.82 6.57
CA GLY A 48 28.47 42.54 5.22
C GLY A 48 29.82 41.82 5.20
N LYS A 49 29.98 40.91 4.26
CA LYS A 49 31.28 40.63 3.65
C LYS A 49 31.06 40.09 2.23
N SER A 50 31.53 40.90 1.29
CA SER A 50 31.74 40.65 -0.14
C SER A 50 32.51 39.35 -0.42
N ILE A 51 32.21 38.66 -1.54
CA ILE A 51 33.09 38.48 -2.71
C ILE A 51 32.51 37.40 -3.67
N ALA A 52 32.65 37.70 -4.99
CA ALA A 52 32.56 36.84 -6.19
C ALA A 52 31.17 36.29 -6.57
N ALA A 53 30.47 36.81 -7.57
CA ALA A 53 30.79 36.77 -9.02
C ALA A 53 30.91 35.33 -9.54
N ASP A 54 29.83 34.83 -10.17
CA ASP A 54 29.96 34.27 -11.52
C ASP A 54 28.63 34.28 -12.26
N ASN A 55 28.73 34.68 -13.52
CA ASN A 55 27.67 34.97 -14.46
C ASN A 55 27.57 33.83 -15.47
N ASN A 56 26.38 33.29 -15.71
CA ASN A 56 25.97 32.74 -17.01
C ASN A 56 24.43 32.64 -17.00
N SER A 57 23.67 33.46 -17.74
CA SER A 57 23.34 33.33 -19.17
C SER A 57 22.87 31.90 -19.50
N THR A 58 21.66 31.58 -19.99
CA THR A 58 20.61 32.28 -20.76
C THR A 58 19.35 31.36 -20.76
N PRO A 59 18.11 31.87 -20.92
CA PRO A 59 16.89 31.07 -20.99
C PRO A 59 16.47 30.76 -22.44
N ALA A 60 15.98 29.54 -22.70
CA ALA A 60 15.27 29.12 -23.92
C ALA A 60 15.03 27.60 -23.81
N VAL A 61 14.01 26.94 -24.36
CA VAL A 61 12.86 27.30 -25.19
C VAL A 61 11.94 26.08 -25.15
N PHE A 62 10.66 26.38 -25.11
CA PHE A 62 9.51 25.51 -25.35
C PHE A 62 9.58 24.85 -26.74
N CYS A 63 9.41 23.53 -26.86
CA CYS A 63 8.93 22.89 -28.09
C CYS A 63 8.37 21.49 -27.84
N ILE A 64 7.05 21.39 -28.03
CA ILE A 64 6.27 20.19 -28.34
C ILE A 64 6.58 19.79 -29.80
N PRO A 65 6.55 18.49 -30.15
CA PRO A 65 5.90 18.15 -31.41
C PRO A 65 4.90 17.01 -31.27
N THR A 66 3.70 17.30 -31.75
CA THR A 66 2.62 16.39 -32.12
C THR A 66 2.78 15.88 -33.56
N LYS A 67 2.16 14.72 -33.82
CA LYS A 67 1.53 14.23 -35.08
C LYS A 67 2.22 13.15 -35.95
N ASP A 68 1.56 11.99 -35.94
CA ASP A 68 0.91 11.27 -37.05
C ASP A 68 1.72 10.53 -38.15
N SER A 69 1.63 9.18 -38.06
CA SER A 69 1.30 8.16 -39.11
C SER A 69 2.22 7.90 -40.33
N PRO A 70 2.09 6.75 -41.06
CA PRO A 70 1.52 5.43 -40.74
C PRO A 70 2.44 4.22 -41.11
N ALA A 71 1.94 3.00 -40.82
CA ALA A 71 2.54 1.68 -41.06
C ALA A 71 2.77 1.29 -42.55
N PRO A 72 3.48 0.17 -42.81
CA PRO A 72 2.75 -0.99 -43.33
C PRO A 72 3.13 -2.35 -42.71
N THR A 73 2.14 -3.23 -42.80
CA THR A 73 1.98 -4.66 -42.45
C THR A 73 3.14 -5.59 -42.81
N THR A 74 3.50 -6.51 -41.90
CA THR A 74 3.73 -7.93 -42.23
C THR A 74 3.55 -8.83 -41.02
N SER A 75 2.82 -9.91 -41.28
CA SER A 75 2.56 -11.11 -40.50
C SER A 75 3.78 -11.81 -39.90
N SER A 76 3.68 -12.26 -38.66
CA SER A 76 4.22 -13.54 -38.22
C SER A 76 3.52 -14.02 -36.94
N THR A 77 2.71 -15.05 -37.12
CA THR A 77 2.27 -16.01 -36.12
C THR A 77 3.46 -16.55 -35.34
N SER A 78 3.45 -16.38 -34.02
CA SER A 78 4.20 -17.24 -33.09
C SER A 78 3.58 -17.13 -31.71
N ASP A 79 2.83 -18.16 -31.33
CA ASP A 79 2.39 -18.42 -29.95
C ASP A 79 3.58 -18.42 -28.98
N PRO A 80 3.40 -17.91 -27.76
CA PRO A 80 4.13 -18.44 -26.63
C PRO A 80 3.15 -18.98 -25.58
N ASN A 81 3.20 -20.30 -25.43
CA ASN A 81 2.88 -21.02 -24.21
C ASN A 81 3.39 -20.24 -22.99
N ASN A 82 2.48 -19.65 -22.21
CA ASN A 82 2.79 -19.16 -20.87
C ASN A 82 2.33 -20.17 -19.83
N SER A 83 3.06 -21.27 -19.74
CA SER A 83 3.08 -22.16 -18.56
C SER A 83 4.14 -21.65 -17.58
N SER A 84 3.86 -20.60 -16.80
CA SER A 84 4.84 -20.15 -15.79
C SER A 84 4.25 -19.43 -14.56
N THR A 85 3.04 -19.79 -14.13
CA THR A 85 2.39 -19.18 -12.94
C THR A 85 2.16 -20.13 -11.78
N MET A 86 2.93 -21.20 -11.66
CA MET A 86 2.79 -22.10 -10.50
C MET A 86 4.08 -22.80 -10.10
N ASN A 87 5.17 -22.05 -9.87
CA ASN A 87 6.34 -22.62 -9.20
C ASN A 87 7.23 -21.59 -8.50
N LYS A 88 6.64 -20.73 -7.66
CA LYS A 88 7.41 -19.84 -6.76
C LYS A 88 7.14 -20.03 -5.27
N ASN A 89 6.12 -20.80 -4.88
CA ASN A 89 5.71 -20.88 -3.46
C ASN A 89 6.32 -22.03 -2.65
N VAL A 90 7.25 -22.82 -3.23
CA VAL A 90 7.87 -23.97 -2.53
C VAL A 90 9.32 -23.69 -2.09
N ASN A 91 9.99 -22.69 -2.67
CA ASN A 91 11.39 -22.36 -2.33
C ASN A 91 11.55 -21.42 -1.13
N ASP A 92 10.49 -20.71 -0.72
CA ASP A 92 10.59 -19.76 0.40
C ASP A 92 10.49 -20.43 1.76
N LYS A 93 9.78 -21.57 1.84
CA LYS A 93 9.72 -22.38 3.08
C LYS A 93 10.97 -23.24 3.28
N GLY A 94 11.64 -23.64 2.19
CA GLY A 94 12.90 -24.39 2.24
C GLY A 94 14.06 -23.56 2.79
N LYS A 95 14.14 -22.27 2.43
CA LYS A 95 15.15 -21.34 2.97
C LYS A 95 14.99 -21.05 4.47
N LEU A 96 13.76 -20.97 4.97
CA LEU A 96 13.52 -20.81 6.41
C LEU A 96 13.87 -22.07 7.21
N MET A 97 13.67 -23.26 6.63
CA MET A 97 14.05 -24.52 7.29
C MET A 97 15.57 -24.67 7.39
N GLU A 98 16.31 -24.23 6.38
CA GLU A 98 17.78 -24.34 6.37
C GLU A 98 18.47 -23.34 7.33
N LEU A 99 17.91 -22.14 7.52
CA LEU A 99 18.50 -21.13 8.41
C LEU A 99 18.16 -21.38 9.89
N PHE A 100 16.90 -21.76 10.19
CA PHE A 100 16.45 -22.04 11.54
C PHE A 100 17.09 -23.32 12.12
N GLU A 101 17.33 -24.34 11.30
CA GLU A 101 17.90 -25.61 11.75
C GLU A 101 19.35 -25.45 12.25
N VAL A 102 20.18 -24.70 11.51
CA VAL A 102 21.57 -24.44 11.92
C VAL A 102 21.61 -23.57 13.17
N GLN A 103 20.76 -22.55 13.26
CA GLN A 103 20.68 -21.67 14.42
C GLN A 103 20.15 -22.39 15.67
N LEU A 104 19.18 -23.30 15.50
CA LEU A 104 18.67 -24.17 16.56
C LEU A 104 19.75 -25.15 17.04
N LEU A 105 20.57 -25.69 16.13
CA LEU A 105 21.69 -26.57 16.47
C LEU A 105 22.73 -25.79 17.30
N VAL A 106 23.11 -24.59 16.88
CA VAL A 106 24.02 -23.73 17.64
C VAL A 106 23.45 -23.41 19.02
N LEU A 107 22.17 -23.03 19.11
CA LEU A 107 21.49 -22.75 20.38
C LEU A 107 21.47 -23.99 21.29
N SER A 108 21.18 -25.16 20.72
CA SER A 108 21.19 -26.45 21.42
C SER A 108 22.60 -26.80 21.92
N CYS A 109 23.63 -26.53 21.12
CA CYS A 109 25.03 -26.76 21.48
C CYS A 109 25.45 -25.86 22.67
N ILE A 110 25.06 -24.58 22.68
CA ILE A 110 25.30 -23.66 23.80
C ILE A 110 24.51 -24.10 25.05
N GLY A 111 23.27 -24.54 24.88
CA GLY A 111 22.46 -25.06 25.99
C GLY A 111 23.09 -26.28 26.64
N LEU A 112 23.55 -27.25 25.83
CA LEU A 112 24.30 -28.40 26.31
C LEU A 112 25.61 -27.98 26.98
N ASP A 113 26.35 -27.04 26.40
CA ASP A 113 27.60 -26.53 26.97
C ASP A 113 27.41 -25.92 28.36
N ILE A 114 26.34 -25.16 28.59
CA ILE A 114 25.99 -24.61 29.92
C ILE A 114 25.62 -25.75 30.89
N LEU A 115 24.87 -26.76 30.44
CA LEU A 115 24.52 -27.92 31.27
C LEU A 115 25.76 -28.69 31.70
N PHE A 116 26.74 -28.88 30.82
CA PHE A 116 28.02 -29.50 31.16
C PHE A 116 28.86 -28.61 32.10
N SER A 117 28.87 -27.28 31.94
CA SER A 117 29.52 -26.37 32.92
C SER A 117 28.90 -26.47 34.31
N ILE A 118 27.57 -26.55 34.38
CA ILE A 118 26.85 -26.70 35.65
C ILE A 118 27.15 -28.07 36.25
N ALA A 119 27.15 -29.13 35.44
CA ALA A 119 27.52 -30.47 35.88
C ALA A 119 28.96 -30.53 36.40
N GLU A 120 29.91 -29.85 35.75
CA GLU A 120 31.29 -29.70 36.21
C GLU A 120 31.34 -29.00 37.56
N LEU A 121 30.67 -27.84 37.70
CA LEU A 121 30.62 -27.08 38.94
C LEU A 121 30.02 -27.89 40.10
N ILE A 122 28.92 -28.60 39.83
CA ILE A 122 28.27 -29.48 40.80
C ILE A 122 29.20 -30.62 41.19
N MET A 123 29.89 -31.25 40.23
CA MET A 123 30.84 -32.34 40.52
C MET A 123 32.09 -31.87 41.27
N THR A 124 32.58 -30.65 41.00
CA THR A 124 33.67 -30.04 41.76
C THR A 124 33.24 -29.70 43.19
N TYR A 125 32.00 -29.22 43.37
CA TYR A 125 31.49 -28.83 44.69
C TYR A 125 31.01 -30.03 45.54
N ASN A 126 30.37 -31.04 44.94
CA ASN A 126 29.88 -32.25 45.61
C ASN A 126 30.96 -33.33 45.81
N THR A 127 32.22 -32.93 46.04
CA THR A 127 33.34 -33.86 46.30
C THR A 127 33.06 -34.82 47.50
N GLU A 128 32.12 -34.48 48.37
CA GLU A 128 31.72 -35.26 49.54
C GLU A 128 30.69 -36.41 49.27
N SER A 129 30.18 -36.58 48.04
CA SER A 129 29.01 -37.46 47.80
C SER A 129 29.28 -38.74 46.99
N PHE A 130 29.23 -39.88 47.68
CA PHE A 130 28.70 -41.21 47.27
C PHE A 130 29.31 -42.00 46.08
N LEU A 131 30.02 -41.39 45.13
CA LEU A 131 30.60 -42.12 43.98
C LEU A 131 32.06 -42.55 44.21
N PRO A 132 32.49 -43.72 43.69
CA PRO A 132 33.86 -44.16 43.81
C PRO A 132 34.84 -43.18 43.14
N LEU A 133 35.95 -42.87 43.81
CA LEU A 133 36.96 -41.87 43.40
C LEU A 133 37.45 -42.05 41.94
N SER A 134 37.43 -43.28 41.42
CA SER A 134 37.83 -43.62 40.05
C SER A 134 36.84 -43.14 38.97
N THR A 135 35.53 -43.15 39.26
CA THR A 135 34.51 -42.69 38.31
C THR A 135 34.43 -41.17 38.28
N HIS A 136 34.65 -40.51 39.41
CA HIS A 136 34.70 -39.04 39.49
C HIS A 136 35.80 -38.44 38.60
N MET A 137 37.03 -38.98 38.68
CA MET A 137 38.15 -38.52 37.85
C MET A 137 37.94 -38.77 36.35
N SER A 138 37.29 -39.89 36.01
CA SER A 138 36.98 -40.23 34.61
C SER A 138 35.89 -39.33 34.03
N LEU A 139 34.86 -39.01 34.83
CA LEU A 139 33.79 -38.08 34.45
C LEU A 139 34.31 -36.66 34.31
N LEU A 140 35.15 -36.19 35.24
CA LEU A 140 35.75 -34.86 35.15
C LEU A 140 36.58 -34.71 33.87
N ARG A 141 37.37 -35.73 33.52
CA ARG A 141 38.16 -35.75 32.28
C ARG A 141 37.28 -35.80 31.03
N ALA A 142 36.17 -36.53 31.07
CA ALA A 142 35.23 -36.60 29.96
C ALA A 142 34.50 -35.26 29.74
N ILE A 143 34.07 -34.61 30.83
CA ILE A 143 33.43 -33.28 30.80
C ILE A 143 34.43 -32.23 30.29
N GLN A 144 35.68 -32.25 30.77
CA GLN A 144 36.72 -31.35 30.29
C GLN A 144 37.05 -31.56 28.80
N SER A 145 37.06 -32.82 28.33
CA SER A 145 37.26 -33.13 26.90
C SER A 145 36.08 -32.64 26.05
N PHE A 146 34.86 -32.75 26.58
CA PHE A 146 33.65 -32.27 25.92
C PHE A 146 33.60 -30.74 25.83
N THR A 147 34.00 -30.04 26.90
CA THR A 147 34.17 -28.59 26.94
C THR A 147 35.18 -28.09 25.90
N GLY A 148 36.34 -28.74 25.75
CA GLY A 148 37.29 -28.39 24.69
C GLY A 148 36.73 -28.62 23.28
N PHE A 149 35.90 -29.65 23.11
CA PHE A 149 35.25 -29.97 21.84
C PHE A 149 34.16 -28.96 21.45
N THR A 150 33.32 -28.53 22.39
CA THR A 150 32.33 -27.46 22.12
C THR A 150 33.02 -26.15 21.78
N LEU A 151 34.15 -25.85 22.43
CA LEU A 151 34.98 -24.68 22.14
C LEU A 151 35.55 -24.69 20.71
N PHE A 152 35.88 -25.87 20.18
CA PHE A 152 36.30 -26.01 18.77
C PHE A 152 35.16 -25.73 17.78
N PHE A 153 33.94 -26.22 18.03
CA PHE A 153 32.78 -25.88 17.21
C PHE A 153 32.49 -24.38 17.22
N PHE A 154 32.66 -23.76 18.39
CA PHE A 154 32.51 -22.33 18.55
C PHE A 154 33.57 -21.51 17.80
N LEU A 155 34.80 -22.02 17.69
CA LEU A 155 35.82 -21.44 16.82
C LEU A 155 35.43 -21.55 15.35
N LEU A 156 34.92 -22.71 14.91
CA LEU A 156 34.44 -22.89 13.53
C LEU A 156 33.29 -21.95 13.19
N GLU A 157 32.38 -21.72 14.13
CA GLU A 157 31.28 -20.76 13.98
C GLU A 157 31.83 -19.33 13.74
N ILE A 158 32.75 -18.86 14.58
CA ILE A 158 33.37 -17.53 14.43
C ILE A 158 34.19 -17.44 13.14
N CYS A 159 34.90 -18.49 12.75
CA CYS A 159 35.59 -18.55 11.47
C CYS A 159 34.62 -18.44 10.29
N THR A 160 33.46 -19.09 10.37
CA THR A 160 32.42 -19.03 9.33
C THR A 160 31.85 -17.62 9.25
N LEU A 161 31.56 -16.99 10.39
CA LEU A 161 31.12 -15.59 10.47
C LEU A 161 32.18 -14.63 9.88
N MET A 162 33.45 -14.81 10.22
CA MET A 162 34.55 -14.01 9.70
C MET A 162 34.71 -14.16 8.18
N ILE A 163 34.57 -15.38 7.65
CA ILE A 163 34.64 -15.66 6.21
C ILE A 163 33.43 -15.05 5.47
N THR A 164 32.26 -15.04 6.11
CA THR A 164 31.02 -14.53 5.51
C THR A 164 31.03 -13.01 5.43
N PHE A 165 31.46 -12.32 6.50
CA PHE A 165 31.38 -10.87 6.60
C PHE A 165 32.65 -10.11 6.21
N LYS A 166 33.79 -10.81 6.06
CA LYS A 166 35.11 -10.32 5.58
C LYS A 166 35.51 -8.91 6.04
N GLY A 167 35.00 -7.86 5.39
CA GLY A 167 35.37 -6.45 5.64
C GLY A 167 34.35 -5.65 6.46
N GLU A 168 33.05 -5.97 6.39
CA GLU A 168 32.01 -5.25 7.15
C GLU A 168 31.99 -5.64 8.64
N PHE A 169 32.63 -6.76 8.95
CA PHE A 169 32.79 -7.29 10.30
C PHE A 169 33.47 -6.31 11.26
N PHE A 170 34.49 -5.56 10.79
CA PHE A 170 35.27 -4.65 11.62
C PHE A 170 34.56 -3.32 11.91
N VAL A 171 33.48 -3.00 11.18
CA VAL A 171 32.70 -1.77 11.40
C VAL A 171 31.77 -1.92 12.61
N HIS A 172 31.39 -3.16 12.93
CA HIS A 172 30.46 -3.47 14.01
C HIS A 172 31.22 -3.89 15.27
N VAL A 173 31.34 -2.95 16.20
CA VAL A 173 32.04 -3.13 17.49
C VAL A 173 31.61 -4.41 18.23
N GLY A 174 30.34 -4.80 18.12
CA GLY A 174 29.81 -6.01 18.77
C GLY A 174 30.41 -7.33 18.25
N TYR A 175 30.77 -7.42 16.98
CA TYR A 175 31.39 -8.62 16.42
C TYR A 175 32.90 -8.71 16.70
N LEU A 176 33.57 -7.55 16.71
CA LEU A 176 34.98 -7.46 17.09
C LEU A 176 35.19 -7.88 18.56
N LEU A 177 34.34 -7.40 19.46
CA LEU A 177 34.41 -7.73 20.89
C LEU A 177 34.20 -9.23 21.13
N ASP A 178 33.26 -9.85 20.40
CA ASP A 178 33.05 -11.30 20.45
C ASP A 178 34.26 -12.10 19.96
N THR A 179 34.91 -11.65 18.87
CA THR A 179 36.15 -12.29 18.38
C THR A 179 37.27 -12.22 19.41
N VAL A 180 37.45 -11.07 20.06
CA VAL A 180 38.46 -10.89 21.11
C VAL A 180 38.15 -11.77 22.31
N ILE A 181 36.88 -11.86 22.71
CA ILE A 181 36.45 -12.73 23.80
C ILE A 181 36.73 -14.20 23.48
N VAL A 182 36.35 -14.68 22.30
CA VAL A 182 36.58 -16.08 21.90
C VAL A 182 38.07 -16.38 21.75
N ALA A 183 38.86 -15.46 21.21
CA ALA A 183 40.32 -15.59 21.16
C ALA A 183 40.94 -15.67 22.56
N THR A 184 40.44 -14.85 23.50
CA THR A 184 40.86 -14.90 24.90
C THR A 184 40.47 -16.24 25.54
N CYS A 185 39.28 -16.78 25.27
CA CYS A 185 38.88 -18.11 25.74
C CYS A 185 39.83 -19.21 25.27
N ILE A 186 40.22 -19.19 23.99
CA ILE A 186 41.15 -20.18 23.44
C ILE A 186 42.52 -20.04 24.09
N PHE A 187 42.98 -18.81 24.28
CA PHE A 187 44.26 -18.53 24.94
C PHE A 187 44.27 -19.06 26.39
N CYS A 188 43.20 -18.79 27.13
CA CYS A 188 42.96 -19.31 28.48
C CYS A 188 42.95 -20.84 28.55
N GLU A 189 42.29 -21.51 27.60
CA GLU A 189 42.24 -22.97 27.52
C GLU A 189 43.63 -23.58 27.25
N ILE A 190 44.44 -22.94 26.42
CA ILE A 190 45.80 -23.40 26.09
C ILE A 190 46.76 -23.24 27.27
N ASP A 191 46.70 -22.11 27.98
CA ASP A 191 47.60 -21.81 29.08
C ASP A 191 47.28 -22.63 30.35
N GLY A 192 46.04 -23.11 30.52
CA GLY A 192 45.69 -24.10 31.54
C GLY A 192 45.71 -23.57 32.97
N TRP A 193 45.49 -22.26 33.18
CA TRP A 193 45.54 -21.65 34.51
C TRP A 193 44.25 -21.98 35.29
N GLY A 194 44.36 -22.79 36.35
CA GLY A 194 43.20 -23.34 37.09
C GLY A 194 42.23 -22.36 37.77
N LYS A 195 42.45 -21.03 37.70
CA LYS A 195 41.46 -20.02 38.11
C LYS A 195 40.43 -19.70 37.02
N GLU A 196 40.68 -20.14 35.79
CA GLU A 196 39.98 -19.64 34.60
C GLU A 196 38.67 -20.35 34.28
N ILE A 197 38.41 -21.51 34.91
CA ILE A 197 37.13 -22.21 34.84
C ILE A 197 35.95 -21.28 35.20
N ARG A 198 36.16 -20.31 36.12
CA ARG A 198 35.13 -19.31 36.45
C ARG A 198 34.93 -18.25 35.37
N MET A 199 35.99 -17.80 34.72
CA MET A 199 35.90 -16.77 33.69
C MET A 199 35.25 -17.33 32.42
N LEU A 200 35.54 -18.59 32.08
CA LEU A 200 34.91 -19.32 30.97
C LEU A 200 33.38 -19.36 31.09
N ASN A 201 32.85 -19.54 32.31
CA ASN A 201 31.40 -19.56 32.54
C ASN A 201 30.73 -18.21 32.24
N PHE A 202 31.35 -17.08 32.60
CA PHE A 202 30.79 -15.75 32.28
C PHE A 202 30.81 -15.48 30.78
N LEU A 203 31.85 -15.93 30.08
CA LEU A 203 31.99 -15.73 28.64
C LEU A 203 30.98 -16.57 27.84
N ARG A 204 30.61 -17.76 28.34
CA ARG A 204 29.50 -18.58 27.77
C ARG A 204 28.15 -17.86 27.85
N VAL A 205 27.86 -17.21 28.98
CA VAL A 205 26.62 -16.42 29.16
C VAL A 205 26.63 -15.19 28.25
N TRP A 206 27.77 -14.53 28.09
CA TRP A 206 27.91 -13.42 27.15
C TRP A 206 27.56 -13.84 25.71
N ARG A 207 28.05 -15.01 25.26
CA ARG A 207 27.73 -15.55 23.93
C ARG A 207 26.23 -15.83 23.76
N LEU A 208 25.56 -16.33 24.81
CA LEU A 208 24.10 -16.53 24.79
C LEU A 208 23.36 -15.20 24.58
N ILE A 209 23.75 -14.15 25.31
CA ILE A 209 23.15 -12.82 25.15
C ILE A 209 23.36 -12.30 23.73
N ARG A 210 24.57 -12.47 23.17
CA ARG A 210 24.88 -12.05 21.79
C ARG A 210 24.03 -12.80 20.77
N LEU A 211 23.88 -14.13 20.92
CA LEU A 211 23.06 -14.94 20.02
C LEU A 211 21.60 -14.52 20.07
N VAL A 212 21.05 -14.27 21.27
CA VAL A 212 19.69 -13.76 21.44
C VAL A 212 19.53 -12.36 20.82
N GLN A 213 20.55 -11.49 20.93
CA GLN A 213 20.53 -10.19 20.26
C GLN A 213 20.54 -10.33 18.74
N SER A 214 21.32 -11.27 18.19
CA SER A 214 21.34 -11.56 16.75
C SER A 214 19.99 -12.09 16.26
N MET A 215 19.42 -13.07 16.98
CA MET A 215 18.06 -13.58 16.73
C MET A 215 17.01 -12.47 16.78
N MET A 216 17.07 -11.62 17.81
CA MET A 216 16.13 -10.50 17.96
C MET A 216 16.30 -9.48 16.83
N SER A 217 17.51 -9.24 16.35
CA SER A 217 17.75 -8.35 15.20
C SER A 217 17.23 -8.95 13.90
N GLU A 218 17.35 -10.27 13.73
CA GLU A 218 16.83 -10.99 12.57
C GLU A 218 15.29 -10.98 12.56
N VAL A 219 14.66 -11.35 13.67
CA VAL A 219 13.21 -11.25 13.87
C VAL A 219 12.71 -9.81 13.68
N ARG A 220 13.48 -8.82 14.16
CA ARG A 220 13.15 -7.40 13.95
C ARG A 220 13.23 -7.02 12.48
N ASN A 221 14.23 -7.48 11.74
CA ASN A 221 14.36 -7.24 10.30
C ASN A 221 13.19 -7.86 9.54
N GLU A 222 12.80 -9.10 9.85
CA GLU A 222 11.62 -9.74 9.24
C GLU A 222 10.32 -8.96 9.53
N HIS A 223 10.20 -8.44 10.75
CA HIS A 223 9.07 -7.60 11.12
C HIS A 223 9.09 -6.23 10.42
N GLU A 224 10.28 -5.64 10.22
CA GLU A 224 10.44 -4.39 9.47
C GLU A 224 10.11 -4.58 7.99
N ASP A 225 10.53 -5.69 7.39
CA ASP A 225 10.17 -6.07 6.02
C ASP A 225 8.66 -6.21 5.86
N THR A 226 8.01 -6.96 6.76
CA THR A 226 6.54 -7.12 6.75
C THR A 226 5.83 -5.77 6.90
N LYS A 227 6.35 -4.90 7.78
CA LYS A 227 5.79 -3.55 7.99
C LYS A 227 6.01 -2.65 6.78
N SER A 228 7.12 -2.80 6.06
CA SER A 228 7.41 -2.04 4.83
C SER A 228 6.44 -2.42 3.71
N VAL A 229 6.15 -3.72 3.56
CA VAL A 229 5.15 -4.23 2.60
C VAL A 229 3.76 -3.70 2.95
N LEU A 230 3.38 -3.73 4.22
CA LEU A 230 2.08 -3.21 4.66
C LEU A 230 1.94 -1.70 4.44
N ARG A 231 3.01 -0.93 4.65
CA ARG A 231 3.02 0.52 4.34
C ARG A 231 2.87 0.79 2.85
N LEU A 232 3.49 -0.03 2.00
CA LEU A 232 3.39 0.09 0.56
C LEU A 232 1.96 -0.18 0.09
N GLU A 233 1.34 -1.26 0.57
CA GLU A 233 -0.08 -1.54 0.27
C GLU A 233 -1.01 -0.45 0.82
N GLN A 234 -0.76 0.06 2.03
CA GLN A 234 -1.54 1.17 2.58
C GLN A 234 -1.40 2.45 1.73
N SER A 235 -0.23 2.73 1.16
CA SER A 235 -0.06 3.87 0.24
C SER A 235 -0.86 3.71 -1.05
N LYS A 236 -0.88 2.51 -1.65
CA LYS A 236 -1.69 2.22 -2.84
C LYS A 236 -3.19 2.37 -2.58
N VAL A 237 -3.66 1.89 -1.43
CA VAL A 237 -5.08 2.05 -1.05
C VAL A 237 -5.43 3.53 -0.89
N LYS A 238 -4.56 4.33 -0.26
CA LYS A 238 -4.77 5.79 -0.12
C LYS A 238 -4.82 6.49 -1.47
N GLU A 239 -3.94 6.11 -2.40
CA GLU A 239 -3.92 6.64 -3.76
C GLU A 239 -5.22 6.31 -4.51
N ALA A 240 -5.67 5.05 -4.47
CA ALA A 240 -6.93 4.63 -5.09
C ALA A 240 -8.16 5.33 -4.49
N VAL A 241 -8.15 5.58 -3.17
CA VAL A 241 -9.21 6.35 -2.50
C VAL A 241 -9.20 7.81 -2.94
N ALA A 242 -8.02 8.43 -3.08
CA ALA A 242 -7.89 9.80 -3.57
C ALA A 242 -8.37 9.92 -5.03
N GLU A 243 -8.00 8.97 -5.90
CA GLU A 243 -8.46 8.93 -7.29
C GLU A 243 -9.98 8.78 -7.37
N LYS A 244 -10.56 7.88 -6.55
CA LYS A 244 -12.02 7.72 -6.47
C LYS A 244 -12.70 9.02 -6.03
N ALA A 245 -12.13 9.74 -5.06
CA ALA A 245 -12.67 11.02 -4.63
C ALA A 245 -12.63 12.08 -5.74
N ILE A 246 -11.54 12.16 -6.51
CA ILE A 246 -11.41 13.07 -7.65
C ILE A 246 -12.44 12.74 -8.73
N LEU A 247 -12.60 11.46 -9.09
CA LEU A 247 -13.58 11.02 -10.08
C LEU A 247 -15.03 11.30 -9.63
N GLN A 248 -15.33 11.09 -8.34
CA GLN A 248 -16.64 11.42 -7.79
C GLN A 248 -16.94 12.92 -7.85
N ASP A 249 -15.96 13.78 -7.55
CA ASP A 249 -16.14 15.23 -7.66
C ASP A 249 -16.34 15.66 -9.12
N SER A 250 -15.58 15.08 -10.06
CA SER A 250 -15.76 15.31 -11.49
C SER A 250 -17.16 14.91 -11.98
N LEU A 251 -17.64 13.73 -11.58
CA LEU A 251 -18.98 13.25 -11.92
C LEU A 251 -20.07 14.18 -11.38
N LYS A 252 -19.89 14.66 -10.14
CA LYS A 252 -20.83 15.61 -9.52
C LYS A 252 -20.89 16.93 -10.30
N ARG A 253 -19.75 17.46 -10.71
CA ARG A 253 -19.68 18.69 -11.54
C ARG A 253 -20.38 18.49 -12.89
N GLU A 254 -20.20 17.34 -13.53
CA GLU A 254 -20.89 17.04 -14.79
C GLU A 254 -22.41 16.95 -14.61
N LEU A 255 -22.88 16.29 -13.55
CA LEU A 255 -24.32 16.21 -13.23
C LEU A 255 -24.92 17.58 -12.92
N GLU A 256 -24.20 18.44 -12.19
CA GLU A 256 -24.63 19.81 -11.92
C GLU A 256 -24.70 20.64 -13.21
N ALA A 257 -23.74 20.48 -14.12
CA ALA A 257 -23.76 21.13 -15.43
C ALA A 257 -24.96 20.66 -16.27
N ARG A 258 -25.22 19.35 -16.33
CA ARG A 258 -26.39 18.79 -17.03
C ARG A 258 -27.71 19.30 -16.45
N ARG A 259 -27.85 19.33 -15.12
CA ARG A 259 -29.04 19.86 -14.45
C ARG A 259 -29.29 21.34 -14.79
N ARG A 260 -28.23 22.16 -14.89
CA ARG A 260 -28.36 23.57 -15.32
C ARG A 260 -28.87 23.68 -16.75
N VAL A 261 -28.34 22.85 -17.66
CA VAL A 261 -28.79 22.81 -19.06
C VAL A 261 -30.25 22.35 -19.16
N GLU A 262 -30.64 21.30 -18.45
CA GLU A 262 -32.04 20.84 -18.39
C GLU A 262 -32.99 21.93 -17.87
N THR A 263 -32.56 22.69 -16.86
CA THR A 263 -33.35 23.81 -16.32
C THR A 263 -33.53 24.91 -17.36
N MET A 264 -32.46 25.26 -18.11
CA MET A 264 -32.56 26.23 -19.21
C MET A 264 -33.46 25.73 -20.35
N LEU A 265 -33.33 24.47 -20.76
CA LEU A 265 -34.19 23.86 -21.80
C LEU A 265 -35.66 23.85 -21.38
N ARG A 266 -35.94 23.57 -20.10
CA ARG A 266 -37.30 23.63 -19.57
C ARG A 266 -37.86 25.06 -19.60
N GLY A 267 -37.06 26.05 -19.20
CA GLY A 267 -37.43 27.46 -19.33
C GLY A 267 -37.79 27.85 -20.77
N TYR A 268 -36.95 27.48 -21.75
CA TYR A 268 -37.25 27.73 -23.17
C TYR A 268 -38.51 27.02 -23.65
N LYS A 269 -38.78 25.80 -23.18
CA LYS A 269 -40.01 25.08 -23.51
C LYS A 269 -41.24 25.82 -23.01
N ASP A 270 -41.21 26.28 -21.76
CA ASP A 270 -42.31 27.00 -21.13
C ASP A 270 -42.55 28.36 -21.82
N GLU A 271 -41.48 29.07 -22.22
CA GLU A 271 -41.56 30.30 -23.03
C GLU A 271 -42.19 30.06 -24.41
N VAL A 272 -41.79 28.99 -25.11
CA VAL A 272 -42.36 28.63 -26.42
C VAL A 272 -43.83 28.24 -26.30
N GLU A 273 -44.22 27.48 -25.27
CA GLU A 273 -45.62 27.15 -25.02
C GLU A 273 -46.45 28.41 -24.77
N THR A 274 -45.95 29.32 -23.93
CA THR A 274 -46.59 30.62 -23.66
C THR A 274 -46.73 31.46 -24.92
N LEU A 275 -45.68 31.56 -25.73
CA LEU A 275 -45.70 32.26 -27.02
C LEU A 275 -46.69 31.61 -28.00
N SER A 276 -46.77 30.28 -28.04
CA SER A 276 -47.71 29.56 -28.90
C SER A 276 -49.16 29.80 -28.49
N GLU A 277 -49.42 29.91 -27.18
CA GLU A 277 -50.74 30.18 -26.64
C GLU A 277 -51.17 31.61 -26.94
N ALA A 278 -50.27 32.59 -26.75
CA ALA A 278 -50.49 33.97 -27.14
C ALA A 278 -50.75 34.13 -28.65
N LEU A 279 -49.98 33.42 -29.49
CA LEU A 279 -50.17 33.41 -30.94
C LEU A 279 -51.53 32.81 -31.33
N LYS A 280 -51.96 31.74 -30.65
CA LYS A 280 -53.25 31.10 -30.89
C LYS A 280 -54.41 32.03 -30.53
N ILE A 281 -54.32 32.76 -29.41
CA ILE A 281 -55.32 33.76 -29.03
C ILE A 281 -55.39 34.87 -30.08
N ALA A 282 -54.23 35.44 -30.46
CA ALA A 282 -54.19 36.49 -31.47
C ALA A 282 -54.76 36.04 -32.83
N ALA A 283 -54.49 34.80 -33.25
CA ALA A 283 -55.05 34.24 -34.48
C ALA A 283 -56.58 34.06 -34.40
N ILE A 284 -57.10 33.64 -33.25
CA ILE A 284 -58.55 33.53 -33.00
C ILE A 284 -59.20 34.91 -33.03
N ASP A 285 -58.61 35.91 -32.37
CA ASP A 285 -59.13 37.29 -32.35
C ASP A 285 -59.21 37.90 -33.76
N VAL A 286 -58.19 37.67 -34.61
CA VAL A 286 -58.19 38.12 -36.00
C VAL A 286 -59.25 37.39 -36.83
N ALA A 287 -59.42 36.07 -36.64
CA ALA A 287 -60.44 35.30 -37.34
C ALA A 287 -61.85 35.73 -36.95
N GLU A 288 -62.10 36.01 -35.67
CA GLU A 288 -63.38 36.52 -35.17
C GLU A 288 -63.68 37.92 -35.72
N ALA A 289 -62.69 38.82 -35.74
CA ALA A 289 -62.84 40.15 -36.33
C ALA A 289 -63.14 40.10 -37.84
N ALA A 290 -62.49 39.19 -38.58
CA ALA A 290 -62.76 38.97 -39.99
C ALA A 290 -64.18 38.41 -40.23
N GLN A 291 -64.64 37.50 -39.37
CA GLN A 291 -65.99 36.95 -39.45
C GLN A 291 -67.07 38.00 -39.13
N GLN A 292 -66.81 38.92 -38.20
CA GLN A 292 -67.70 40.06 -37.92
C GLN A 292 -67.80 41.02 -39.12
N GLN A 293 -66.70 41.29 -39.82
CA GLN A 293 -66.73 42.09 -41.05
C GLN A 293 -67.54 41.42 -42.17
N LEU A 294 -67.45 40.09 -42.31
CA LEU A 294 -68.26 39.34 -43.27
C LEU A 294 -69.76 39.27 -42.90
N MET A 295 -70.12 39.49 -41.63
CA MET A 295 -71.52 39.58 -41.20
C MET A 295 -72.10 41.01 -41.29
N GLU A 296 -71.26 42.04 -41.44
CA GLU A 296 -71.71 43.43 -41.67
C GLU A 296 -71.87 43.80 -43.16
N ASP A 297 -71.33 43.00 -44.08
CA ASP A 297 -71.43 43.22 -45.53
C ASP A 297 -72.26 42.11 -46.20
N ASP A 298 -73.55 42.03 -45.82
CA ASP A 298 -74.53 41.23 -46.57
C ASP A 298 -75.59 42.15 -47.19
N GLY A 299 -75.25 42.60 -48.39
CA GLY A 299 -76.16 43.16 -49.37
C GLY A 299 -75.80 42.69 -50.78
N VAL A 300 -76.54 41.69 -51.27
CA VAL A 300 -76.88 41.40 -52.69
C VAL A 300 -76.12 40.24 -53.42
N PHE A 301 -76.78 39.07 -53.44
CA PHE A 301 -77.29 38.32 -54.64
C PHE A 301 -76.41 37.36 -55.46
N LEU A 302 -76.86 36.09 -55.41
CA LEU A 302 -77.06 35.03 -56.44
C LEU A 302 -75.95 34.46 -57.37
N ASP A 303 -76.16 33.14 -57.53
CA ASP A 303 -76.09 32.28 -58.72
C ASP A 303 -74.77 31.59 -59.12
N ASP A 304 -74.84 30.26 -58.96
CA ASP A 304 -74.70 29.21 -59.96
C ASP A 304 -73.36 28.87 -60.65
N GLU A 305 -73.32 27.57 -60.98
CA GLU A 305 -72.50 26.85 -61.97
C GLU A 305 -71.10 26.34 -61.56
N ASP A 306 -71.07 25.01 -61.36
CA ASP A 306 -70.29 24.03 -62.14
C ASP A 306 -68.81 24.34 -62.43
N ASP A 307 -67.90 23.46 -61.96
CA ASP A 307 -67.09 22.58 -62.83
C ASP A 307 -65.79 22.06 -62.19
N GLU A 308 -65.58 20.76 -62.41
CA GLU A 308 -64.33 20.06 -62.72
C GLU A 308 -63.08 20.14 -61.80
N PHE A 309 -62.84 19.01 -61.14
CA PHE A 309 -61.68 18.11 -61.33
C PHE A 309 -60.32 18.74 -61.74
N PHE A 310 -59.32 18.71 -60.85
CA PHE A 310 -57.95 18.30 -61.21
C PHE A 310 -57.20 17.65 -60.04
N ASP A 311 -56.76 16.43 -60.33
CA ASP A 311 -55.68 15.65 -59.73
C ASP A 311 -54.35 16.43 -59.77
N ASP A 312 -53.62 16.52 -58.65
CA ASP A 312 -52.15 16.42 -58.65
C ASP A 312 -51.63 16.14 -57.24
N GLY A 313 -50.87 15.06 -57.12
CA GLY A 313 -50.29 14.60 -55.89
C GLY A 313 -49.21 15.53 -55.36
N SER A 314 -49.03 15.53 -54.04
CA SER A 314 -47.68 15.61 -53.51
C SER A 314 -47.57 14.86 -52.20
N GLU A 315 -46.85 13.75 -52.29
CA GLU A 315 -46.28 13.03 -51.17
C GLU A 315 -45.43 13.99 -50.32
N GLY A 316 -46.00 14.48 -49.22
CA GLY A 316 -45.26 15.11 -48.14
C GLY A 316 -44.37 14.08 -47.45
N LYS A 317 -43.17 13.87 -47.99
CA LYS A 317 -42.09 13.07 -47.43
C LYS A 317 -41.99 13.29 -45.92
N LYS A 318 -42.39 12.29 -45.14
CA LYS A 318 -41.92 12.09 -43.77
C LYS A 318 -40.39 12.10 -43.83
N LYS A 319 -39.76 13.21 -43.45
CA LYS A 319 -38.33 13.23 -43.15
C LYS A 319 -38.14 12.26 -42.00
N LYS A 320 -37.70 11.03 -42.32
CA LYS A 320 -37.03 10.15 -41.35
C LYS A 320 -35.94 11.01 -40.73
N SER A 321 -36.12 11.39 -39.47
CA SER A 321 -35.03 11.82 -38.62
C SER A 321 -33.99 10.71 -38.71
N GLN A 322 -32.87 10.99 -39.38
CA GLN A 322 -31.66 10.18 -39.25
C GLN A 322 -31.24 10.32 -37.79
N GLY A 323 -31.68 9.38 -36.96
CA GLY A 323 -31.10 9.20 -35.65
C GLY A 323 -29.62 8.90 -35.84
N ASN A 324 -28.76 9.87 -35.53
CA ASN A 324 -27.32 9.62 -35.40
C ASN A 324 -27.17 8.52 -34.35
N THR A 325 -26.86 7.31 -34.81
CA THR A 325 -26.65 6.18 -33.91
C THR A 325 -25.16 6.19 -33.59
N PHE A 326 -24.81 6.59 -32.37
CA PHE A 326 -23.44 6.55 -31.90
C PHE A 326 -23.13 5.11 -31.50
N VAL A 327 -22.15 4.50 -32.17
CA VAL A 327 -21.61 3.20 -31.77
C VAL A 327 -20.41 3.49 -30.87
N VAL A 328 -20.47 2.96 -29.65
CA VAL A 328 -19.36 3.04 -28.70
C VAL A 328 -18.47 1.82 -28.91
N ASN A 329 -17.25 2.07 -29.36
CA ASN A 329 -16.24 1.02 -29.53
C ASN A 329 -15.67 0.60 -28.17
N SER A 330 -15.12 -0.62 -28.08
CA SER A 330 -14.54 -1.16 -26.83
C SER A 330 -13.30 -0.42 -26.31
N ASP A 331 -12.78 0.53 -27.08
CA ASP A 331 -11.67 1.44 -26.73
C ASP A 331 -12.16 2.81 -26.21
N GLY A 332 -13.48 3.03 -26.14
CA GLY A 332 -14.08 4.28 -25.65
C GLY A 332 -14.21 5.39 -26.69
N THR A 333 -13.90 5.12 -27.97
CA THR A 333 -14.08 6.10 -29.05
C THR A 333 -15.51 6.10 -29.60
N PHE A 334 -15.96 7.28 -30.06
CA PHE A 334 -17.28 7.48 -30.65
C PHE A 334 -17.17 7.71 -32.15
N GLU A 335 -17.73 6.80 -32.95
CA GLU A 335 -17.92 7.03 -34.38
C GLU A 335 -19.38 7.33 -34.69
N LYS A 336 -19.58 8.33 -35.54
CA LYS A 336 -20.89 8.76 -36.03
C LYS A 336 -21.20 7.99 -37.31
N LYS A 337 -22.21 7.13 -37.27
CA LYS A 337 -22.64 6.32 -38.43
C LYS A 337 -23.89 6.88 -39.10
#